data_AF-A0A660SZM6-F1
#
_entry.id   AF-A0A660SZM6-F1
#
_cell.length_a   1.000
_cell.length_b   1.000
_cell.length_c   1.000
_cell.angle_alpha   90.00
_cell.angle_beta   90.00
_cell.angle_gamma   90.00
#
_symmetry.space_group_name_H-M   'P 1'
#
loop_
_entity.id
_entity.type
_entity.pdbx_description
1 polymer ?
#
loop_
_entity_poly.entity_id
_entity_poly.type
_entity_poly.pdbx_seq_one_letter_code
_entity_poly.pdbx_strand_id
1 'polypeptide(L)'
;MMDPWGGPEGPLLVEAALLLLETLLIRCRMSEMLQELPNVRQIKGEGLRRWFISDDLELILWYDDEKKLNGFQICYDKLAGTRTITWKMVNTADGRNKSIIISDGPYNKSRVYSLVERDTETLEENLRDFILKRLKSHGG
;
A
#
# COMPACT_ATOMS: atom_id res chain seq x y z
N MET A 1 -61.46 -9.56 8.24
CA MET A 1 -60.74 -8.64 9.15
C MET A 1 -59.41 -8.36 8.48
N MET A 2 -59.30 -7.20 7.86
CA MET A 2 -58.14 -6.80 7.03
C MET A 2 -57.16 -6.00 7.89
N ASP A 3 -55.88 -6.34 7.77
CA ASP A 3 -54.76 -5.53 8.23
C ASP A 3 -54.76 -4.18 7.46
N PRO A 4 -54.74 -3.00 8.14
CA PRO A 4 -54.71 -1.71 7.48
C PRO A 4 -53.34 -1.29 6.91
N TRP A 5 -52.27 -2.06 7.15
CA TRP A 5 -50.88 -1.72 6.83
C TRP A 5 -50.17 -2.84 6.08
N GLY A 6 -50.81 -3.39 5.05
CA GLY A 6 -50.22 -4.34 4.11
C GLY A 6 -49.08 -3.73 3.29
N GLY A 7 -47.96 -3.43 3.93
CA GLY A 7 -46.67 -3.17 3.32
C GLY A 7 -45.88 -4.47 3.18
N PRO A 8 -44.98 -4.59 2.19
CA PRO A 8 -44.14 -5.77 2.04
C PRO A 8 -43.18 -5.87 3.24
N GLU A 9 -43.54 -6.68 4.24
CA GLU A 9 -42.71 -6.93 5.41
C GLU A 9 -41.58 -7.93 5.09
N GLY A 10 -40.34 -7.52 5.37
CA GLY A 10 -39.27 -8.45 5.79
C GLY A 10 -38.10 -8.66 4.82
N PRO A 11 -38.22 -9.52 3.78
CA PRO A 11 -37.04 -10.05 3.09
C PRO A 11 -36.37 -9.05 2.13
N LEU A 12 -37.14 -8.27 1.37
CA LEU A 12 -36.60 -7.36 0.36
C LEU A 12 -35.75 -6.22 0.96
N LEU A 13 -36.09 -5.72 2.15
CA LEU A 13 -35.31 -4.69 2.83
C LEU A 13 -34.02 -5.24 3.43
N VAL A 14 -34.02 -6.48 3.93
CA VAL A 14 -32.83 -7.14 4.47
C VAL A 14 -31.87 -7.52 3.34
N GLU A 15 -32.39 -8.05 2.23
CA GLU A 15 -31.60 -8.36 1.04
C GLU A 15 -30.99 -7.09 0.42
N ALA A 16 -31.76 -6.01 0.31
CA ALA A 16 -31.24 -4.73 -0.16
C ALA A 16 -30.18 -4.15 0.78
N ALA A 17 -30.37 -4.24 2.09
CA ALA A 17 -29.37 -3.80 3.08
C ALA A 17 -28.09 -4.65 3.04
N LEU A 18 -28.22 -5.97 2.85
CA LEU A 18 -27.08 -6.88 2.72
C LEU A 18 -26.30 -6.61 1.43
N LEU A 19 -26.98 -6.44 0.29
CA LEU A 19 -26.37 -6.05 -0.99
C LEU A 19 -25.67 -4.70 -0.90
N LEU A 20 -26.26 -3.72 -0.22
CA LEU A 20 -25.64 -2.42 0.02
C LEU A 20 -24.40 -2.55 0.91
N LEU A 21 -24.47 -3.35 1.98
CA LEU A 21 -23.32 -3.60 2.85
C LEU A 21 -22.21 -4.34 2.10
N GLU A 22 -22.51 -5.37 1.32
CA GLU A 22 -21.55 -6.07 0.48
C GLU A 22 -20.91 -5.13 -0.53
N THR A 23 -21.71 -4.29 -1.21
CA THR A 23 -21.21 -3.30 -2.17
C THR A 23 -20.35 -2.23 -1.50
N LEU A 24 -20.74 -1.75 -0.32
CA LEU A 24 -19.96 -0.78 0.47
C LEU A 24 -18.67 -1.42 0.99
N LEU A 25 -18.70 -2.66 1.47
CA LEU A 25 -17.52 -3.39 1.91
C LEU A 25 -16.56 -3.66 0.76
N ILE A 26 -17.05 -3.98 -0.44
CA ILE A 26 -16.23 -4.11 -1.66
C ILE A 26 -15.59 -2.77 -2.01
N ARG A 27 -16.36 -1.67 -1.98
CA ARG A 27 -15.85 -0.31 -2.24
C ARG A 27 -14.83 0.15 -1.19
N CYS A 28 -15.07 -0.11 0.09
CA CYS A 28 -14.12 0.16 1.17
C CYS A 28 -12.84 -0.68 1.00
N ARG A 29 -12.96 -1.94 0.57
CA ARG A 29 -11.78 -2.78 0.32
C ARG A 29 -10.96 -2.23 -0.86
N MET A 30 -11.61 -1.74 -1.90
CA MET A 30 -10.93 -1.15 -3.05
C MET A 30 -10.19 0.16 -2.74
N SER A 31 -10.64 0.94 -1.74
CA SER A 31 -9.99 2.20 -1.37
C SER A 31 -8.71 1.99 -0.54
N GLU A 32 -8.56 0.81 0.06
CA GLU A 32 -7.34 0.37 0.77
C GLU A 32 -6.27 -0.21 -0.17
N MET A 33 -6.62 -0.59 -1.40
CA MET A 33 -5.71 -1.29 -2.30
C MET A 33 -4.85 -0.33 -3.13
N LEU A 34 -3.55 -0.59 -3.19
CA LEU A 34 -2.63 0.16 -4.03
C LEU A 34 -3.01 0.11 -5.51
N GLN A 35 -3.10 1.28 -6.14
CA GLN A 35 -3.28 1.45 -7.58
C GLN A 35 -2.04 2.08 -8.21
N GLU A 36 -1.54 1.49 -9.30
CA GLU A 36 -0.41 2.05 -10.04
C GLU A 36 -0.84 3.31 -10.81
N LEU A 37 -0.12 4.41 -10.60
CA LEU A 37 -0.27 5.64 -11.37
C LEU A 37 0.49 5.50 -12.70
N PRO A 38 -0.21 5.52 -13.85
CA PRO A 38 0.46 5.46 -15.13
C PRO A 38 1.17 6.77 -15.46
N ASN A 39 2.21 6.70 -16.29
CA ASN A 39 2.92 7.87 -16.83
C ASN A 39 3.53 8.82 -15.79
N VAL A 40 3.93 8.30 -14.63
CA VAL A 40 4.62 9.10 -13.62
C VAL A 40 5.93 9.66 -14.17
N ARG A 41 6.25 10.90 -13.77
CA ARG A 41 7.48 11.58 -14.20
C ARG A 41 8.70 10.68 -13.95
N GLN A 42 9.57 10.57 -14.95
CA GLN A 42 10.85 9.88 -14.83
C GLN A 42 11.97 10.91 -14.69
N ILE A 43 12.96 10.65 -13.84
CA ILE A 43 14.11 11.54 -13.62
C ILE A 43 15.35 10.86 -14.20
N LYS A 44 16.06 11.56 -15.08
CA LYS A 44 17.26 11.03 -15.73
C LYS A 44 18.30 10.65 -14.66
N GLY A 45 18.76 9.41 -14.70
CA GLY A 45 19.77 8.88 -13.78
C GLY A 45 19.23 8.26 -12.49
N GLU A 46 17.92 8.32 -12.22
CA GLU A 46 17.30 7.66 -11.06
C GLU A 46 16.73 6.27 -11.37
N GLY A 47 16.82 5.84 -12.63
CA GLY A 47 16.25 4.59 -13.11
C GLY A 47 14.74 4.66 -13.37
N LEU A 48 14.10 3.50 -13.52
CA LEU A 48 12.66 3.40 -13.75
C LEU A 48 11.90 3.57 -12.43
N ARG A 49 10.96 4.51 -12.40
CA ARG A 49 10.09 4.77 -11.26
C ARG A 49 8.68 4.27 -11.50
N ARG A 50 8.17 3.43 -10.60
CA ARG A 50 6.75 3.07 -10.47
C ARG A 50 6.18 3.73 -9.21
N TRP A 51 4.94 4.18 -9.26
CA TRP A 51 4.29 4.85 -8.12
C TRP A 51 2.90 4.29 -7.95
N PHE A 52 2.63 3.79 -6.75
CA PHE A 52 1.34 3.28 -6.33
C PHE A 52 0.76 4.14 -5.23
N ILE A 53 -0.56 4.31 -5.25
CA ILE A 53 -1.28 5.06 -4.23
C ILE A 53 -2.49 4.27 -3.71
N SER A 54 -2.76 4.39 -2.42
CA SER A 54 -4.04 4.09 -1.78
C SER A 54 -4.45 5.31 -0.94
N ASP A 55 -5.58 5.22 -0.24
CA ASP A 55 -6.00 6.25 0.71
C ASP A 55 -4.99 6.41 1.86
N ASP A 56 -4.46 5.28 2.35
CA ASP A 56 -3.63 5.24 3.55
C ASP A 56 -2.13 5.36 3.27
N LEU A 57 -1.67 4.95 2.09
CA LEU A 57 -0.25 4.95 1.75
C LEU A 57 0.08 5.32 0.30
N GLU A 58 1.34 5.65 0.09
CA GLU A 58 1.96 5.69 -1.24
C GLU A 58 3.20 4.82 -1.22
N LEU A 59 3.39 4.07 -2.29
CA LEU A 59 4.56 3.24 -2.51
C LEU A 59 5.24 3.69 -3.79
N ILE A 60 6.47 4.16 -3.67
CA ILE A 60 7.31 4.53 -4.80
C ILE A 60 8.40 3.47 -4.92
N LEU A 61 8.59 2.93 -6.11
CA LEU A 61 9.62 1.94 -6.43
C LEU A 61 10.60 2.52 -7.42
N TRP A 62 11.88 2.23 -7.23
CA TRP A 62 12.95 2.54 -8.17
C TRP A 62 13.62 1.25 -8.63
N TYR A 63 13.85 1.16 -9.94
CA TYR A 63 14.58 0.07 -10.57
C TYR A 63 15.79 0.63 -11.30
N ASP A 64 16.91 -0.08 -11.26
CA ASP A 64 18.10 0.27 -12.03
C ASP A 64 17.95 -0.07 -13.54
N ASP A 65 19.00 0.20 -14.31
CA ASP A 65 19.04 -0.04 -15.75
C ASP A 65 18.93 -1.54 -16.10
N GLU A 66 19.25 -2.44 -15.15
CA GLU A 66 19.09 -3.89 -15.29
C GLU A 66 17.69 -4.37 -14.86
N LYS A 67 16.76 -3.42 -14.60
CA LYS A 67 15.40 -3.67 -14.09
C LYS A 67 15.39 -4.39 -12.74
N LYS A 68 16.44 -4.24 -11.93
CA LYS A 68 16.47 -4.72 -10.55
C LYS A 68 15.98 -3.64 -9.62
N LEU A 69 15.15 -4.01 -8.65
CA LEU A 69 14.67 -3.08 -7.63
C LEU A 69 15.86 -2.56 -6.81
N ASN A 70 16.13 -1.26 -6.91
CA ASN A 70 17.27 -0.61 -6.23
C ASN A 70 16.82 0.29 -5.08
N GLY A 71 15.52 0.57 -4.95
CA GLY A 71 14.95 1.31 -3.84
C GLY A 71 13.43 1.24 -3.78
N PHE A 72 12.88 1.58 -2.61
CA PHE A 72 11.46 1.90 -2.45
C PHE A 72 11.26 2.94 -1.35
N GLN A 73 10.17 3.68 -1.41
CA GLN A 73 9.73 4.61 -0.37
C GLN A 73 8.26 4.38 -0.07
N ILE A 74 7.94 4.31 1.23
CA ILE A 74 6.59 4.21 1.75
C ILE A 74 6.28 5.54 2.41
N CYS A 75 5.22 6.20 1.95
CA CYS A 75 4.64 7.39 2.57
C CYS A 75 3.32 6.99 3.24
N TYR A 76 3.11 7.33 4.50
CA TYR A 76 1.92 6.94 5.25
C TYR A 76 1.51 8.02 6.26
N ASP A 77 0.37 7.82 6.92
CA ASP A 77 -0.21 8.77 7.89
C ASP A 77 -0.44 10.17 7.29
N LYS A 78 -0.89 10.24 6.01
CA LYS A 78 -1.07 11.50 5.24
C LYS A 78 -1.87 12.57 6.00
N LEU A 79 -2.88 12.16 6.77
CA LEU A 79 -3.75 13.05 7.55
C LEU A 79 -3.15 13.50 8.89
N ALA A 80 -2.21 12.73 9.46
CA ALA A 80 -1.62 12.97 10.78
C ALA A 80 -0.20 13.58 10.70
N GLY A 81 0.22 13.99 9.49
CA GLY A 81 1.58 14.40 9.18
C GLY A 81 2.32 13.27 8.47
N THR A 82 2.48 13.41 7.16
CA THR A 82 3.07 12.40 6.28
C THR A 82 4.42 11.94 6.81
N ARG A 83 4.54 10.63 7.02
CA ARG A 83 5.79 9.97 7.43
C ARG A 83 6.35 9.17 6.26
N THR A 84 7.67 9.05 6.23
CA THR A 84 8.36 8.33 5.16
C THR A 84 9.31 7.27 5.70
N ILE A 85 9.33 6.13 5.01
CA ILE A 85 10.33 5.07 5.19
C ILE A 85 10.92 4.78 3.82
N THR A 86 12.23 4.95 3.69
CA THR A 86 12.95 4.77 2.44
C THR A 86 13.94 3.63 2.59
N TRP A 87 13.80 2.61 1.74
CA TRP A 87 14.80 1.57 1.58
C TRP A 87 15.59 1.81 0.28
N LYS A 88 16.91 1.69 0.33
CA LYS A 88 17.78 1.80 -0.85
C LYS A 88 18.95 0.81 -0.80
N MET A 89 19.35 0.34 -1.97
CA MET A 89 20.65 -0.28 -2.18
C MET A 89 21.71 0.81 -2.35
N VAL A 90 22.82 0.69 -1.63
CA VAL A 90 23.96 1.61 -1.66
C VAL A 90 25.22 0.80 -1.93
N ASN A 91 26.01 1.27 -2.90
CA ASN A 91 27.33 0.71 -3.15
C ASN A 91 28.31 1.30 -2.16
N THR A 92 28.97 0.43 -1.39
CA THR A 92 30.04 0.84 -0.50
C THR A 92 31.35 1.03 -1.27
N ALA A 93 32.29 1.78 -0.68
CA ALA A 93 33.57 2.09 -1.32
C ALA A 93 34.41 0.84 -1.67
N ASP A 94 34.14 -0.29 -1.02
CA ASP A 94 34.75 -1.61 -1.30
C ASP A 94 34.03 -2.38 -2.43
N GLY A 95 33.08 -1.76 -3.13
CA GLY A 95 32.34 -2.36 -4.24
C GLY A 95 31.26 -3.36 -3.82
N ARG A 96 30.91 -3.44 -2.53
CA ARG A 96 29.84 -4.29 -2.03
C ARG A 96 28.49 -3.55 -2.02
N ASN A 97 27.41 -4.31 -2.18
CA ASN A 97 26.06 -3.76 -2.11
C ASN A 97 25.52 -3.90 -0.69
N LYS A 98 25.17 -2.77 -0.06
CA LYS A 98 24.52 -2.74 1.26
C LYS A 98 23.14 -2.12 1.13
N SER A 99 22.14 -2.70 1.80
CA SER A 99 20.84 -2.04 1.94
C SER A 99 20.78 -1.16 3.19
N ILE A 100 20.11 -0.03 3.08
CA ILE A 100 19.78 0.84 4.22
C ILE A 100 18.28 1.10 4.26
N ILE A 101 17.74 1.29 5.47
CA ILE A 101 16.41 1.86 5.70
C ILE A 101 16.57 3.17 6.47
N ILE A 102 15.95 4.22 5.98
CA ILE A 102 15.92 5.55 6.58
C ILE A 102 14.46 5.89 6.85
N SER A 103 14.13 6.35 8.04
CA SER A 103 12.79 6.84 8.39
C SER A 103 12.84 8.28 8.90
N ASP A 104 11.73 8.99 8.75
CA ASP A 104 11.54 10.32 9.34
C ASP A 104 11.23 10.21 10.85
N GLY A 105 12.25 9.80 11.61
CA GLY A 105 12.17 9.56 13.05
C GLY A 105 11.67 8.15 13.45
N PRO A 106 11.49 7.91 14.75
CA PRO A 106 10.97 6.65 15.27
C PRO A 106 9.56 6.35 14.76
N TYR A 107 9.30 5.10 14.39
CA TYR A 107 7.99 4.66 13.91
C TYR A 107 7.57 3.32 14.50
N ASN A 108 6.25 3.07 14.52
CA ASN A 108 5.69 1.80 14.95
C ASN A 108 5.77 0.78 13.81
N LYS A 109 6.73 -0.15 13.90
CA LYS A 109 6.97 -1.17 12.86
C LYS A 109 5.78 -2.07 12.63
N SER A 110 5.11 -2.53 13.68
CA SER A 110 3.96 -3.43 13.55
C SER A 110 2.82 -2.75 12.81
N ARG A 111 2.60 -1.45 13.05
CA ARG A 111 1.62 -0.65 12.31
C ARG A 111 1.99 -0.54 10.83
N VAL A 112 3.22 -0.11 10.51
CA VAL A 112 3.66 0.03 9.12
C VAL A 112 3.61 -1.30 8.39
N TYR A 113 4.06 -2.38 9.03
CA TYR A 113 3.99 -3.72 8.46
C TYR A 113 2.56 -4.10 8.11
N SER A 114 1.61 -3.89 9.03
CA SER A 114 0.19 -4.22 8.81
C SER A 114 -0.43 -3.38 7.68
N LEU A 115 -0.11 -2.08 7.61
CA LEU A 115 -0.57 -1.21 6.53
C LEU A 115 -0.04 -1.68 5.17
N VAL A 116 1.25 -1.98 5.08
CA VAL A 116 1.86 -2.46 3.84
C VAL A 116 1.30 -3.82 3.45
N GLU A 117 1.16 -4.75 4.39
CA GLU A 117 0.62 -6.10 4.12
C GLU A 117 -0.80 -6.03 3.56
N ARG A 118 -1.65 -5.16 4.12
CA ARG A 118 -3.02 -4.93 3.66
C ARG A 118 -3.05 -4.28 2.26
N ASP A 119 -2.40 -3.14 2.08
CA ASP A 119 -2.57 -2.33 0.86
C ASP A 119 -1.85 -2.90 -0.36
N THR A 120 -0.85 -3.78 -0.15
CA THR A 120 -0.10 -4.44 -1.23
C THR A 120 -0.71 -5.79 -1.65
N GLU A 121 -1.94 -6.11 -1.26
CA GLU A 121 -2.57 -7.41 -1.56
C GLU A 121 -2.62 -7.72 -3.07
N THR A 122 -2.73 -6.69 -3.92
CA THR A 122 -2.74 -6.84 -5.40
C THR A 122 -1.40 -6.61 -6.08
N LEU A 123 -0.37 -6.25 -5.31
CA LEU A 123 0.98 -6.09 -5.83
C LEU A 123 1.57 -7.46 -6.20
N GLU A 124 2.56 -7.49 -7.10
CA GLU A 124 3.22 -8.74 -7.46
C GLU A 124 3.80 -9.43 -6.20
N GLU A 125 3.47 -10.71 -5.99
CA GLU A 125 3.77 -11.45 -4.74
C GLU A 125 5.26 -11.35 -4.35
N ASN A 126 6.16 -11.56 -5.31
CA ASN A 126 7.61 -11.46 -5.10
C ASN A 126 8.04 -10.06 -4.61
N LEU A 127 7.38 -9.01 -5.09
CA LEU A 127 7.69 -7.63 -4.71
C LEU A 127 7.13 -7.31 -3.32
N ARG A 128 5.89 -7.73 -3.04
CA ARG A 128 5.29 -7.62 -1.70
C ARG A 128 6.17 -8.30 -0.66
N ASP A 129 6.54 -9.55 -0.89
CA ASP A 129 7.36 -10.34 0.02
C ASP A 129 8.72 -9.70 0.25
N PHE A 130 9.32 -9.15 -0.81
CA PHE A 130 10.58 -8.42 -0.71
C PHE A 130 10.45 -7.21 0.24
N ILE A 131 9.41 -6.38 0.06
CA ILE A 131 9.19 -5.18 0.89
C ILE A 131 8.95 -5.58 2.36
N LEU A 132 8.03 -6.52 2.60
CA LEU A 132 7.70 -7.00 3.95
C LEU A 132 8.91 -7.61 4.66
N LYS A 133 9.75 -8.37 3.94
CA LYS A 133 11.00 -8.91 4.46
C LYS A 133 11.98 -7.80 4.86
N ARG A 134 12.10 -6.73 4.06
CA ARG A 134 12.97 -5.59 4.39
C ARG A 134 12.49 -4.85 5.63
N LEU A 135 11.18 -4.60 5.77
CA LEU A 135 10.59 -3.99 6.97
C LEU A 135 10.78 -4.85 8.22
N LYS A 136 10.74 -6.18 8.10
CA LYS A 136 11.04 -7.12 9.20
C LYS A 136 12.52 -7.15 9.58
N SER A 137 13.42 -7.21 8.59
CA SER A 137 14.86 -7.36 8.84
C SER A 137 15.56 -6.08 9.26
N HIS A 138 14.97 -4.90 9.00
CA HIS A 138 15.56 -3.61 9.33
C HIS A 138 14.64 -2.86 10.28
N GLY A 139 15.06 -2.79 11.53
CA GLY A 139 14.42 -1.95 12.51
C GLY A 139 14.86 -2.32 13.92
N GLY A 140 15.32 -1.31 14.66
CA GLY A 140 15.87 -1.43 16.02
C GLY A 140 17.32 -1.00 15.96
#